data_AF-A0A1H5CEU4-F1
#
_entry.id   AF-A0A1H5CEU4-F1
#
_cell.length_a   1.000
_cell.length_b   1.000
_cell.length_c   1.000
_cell.angle_alpha   90.00
_cell.angle_beta   90.00
_cell.angle_gamma   90.00
#
_symmetry.space_group_name_H-M   'P 1'
#
loop_
_entity.id
_entity.type
_entity.pdbx_description
1 polymer ?
#
loop_
_entity_poly.entity_id
_entity_poly.type
_entity_poly.pdbx_seq_one_letter_code
_entity_poly.pdbx_strand_id
1 'polypeptide(L)'
;MPGLPVSIGCMVVVTPGATGAPDTGAIIAVLETLATAGGMPLAVPGSICMMVNSLTGVPYPLIIGPLASSGVSIGGIGLVRVLDQIPSPPGILSILGPPAATFMTDMSPP
;
A
#
# COMPACT_ATOMS: atom_id res chain seq x y z
N MET A 1 -8.77 7.45 -4.66
CA MET A 1 -10.17 7.49 -4.18
C MET A 1 -10.15 8.03 -2.76
N PRO A 2 -11.24 8.61 -2.22
CA PRO A 2 -11.28 8.87 -0.79
C PRO A 2 -11.00 7.60 0.02
N GLY A 3 -10.14 7.68 1.02
CA GLY A 3 -9.71 6.50 1.74
C GLY A 3 -9.03 6.79 3.07
N LEU A 4 -9.06 5.80 3.95
CA LEU A 4 -8.36 5.81 5.22
C LEU A 4 -6.87 5.49 4.98
N PRO A 5 -5.93 6.12 5.69
CA PRO A 5 -4.52 5.78 5.56
C PRO A 5 -4.22 4.35 6.00
N VAL A 6 -3.17 3.76 5.43
CA VAL A 6 -2.68 2.44 5.84
C VAL A 6 -1.24 2.49 6.34
N SER A 7 -0.77 1.38 6.91
CA SER A 7 0.57 1.24 7.49
C SER A 7 1.04 -0.21 7.38
N ILE A 8 2.12 -0.55 8.10
CA ILE A 8 2.65 -1.89 8.26
C ILE A 8 1.54 -2.84 8.73
N GLY A 9 1.48 -4.03 8.14
CA GLY A 9 0.45 -5.03 8.37
C GLY A 9 -0.80 -4.88 7.49
N CYS A 10 -0.90 -3.83 6.68
CA CYS A 10 -1.97 -3.71 5.70
C CYS A 10 -1.87 -4.81 4.64
N MET A 11 -2.95 -5.56 4.45
CA MET A 11 -3.10 -6.56 3.41
C MET A 11 -3.19 -5.89 2.04
N VAL A 12 -2.54 -6.52 1.07
CA VAL A 12 -2.49 -6.09 -0.32
C VAL A 12 -2.66 -7.26 -1.26
N VAL A 13 -3.17 -6.99 -2.46
CA VAL A 13 -3.29 -7.97 -3.55
C VAL A 13 -2.77 -7.35 -4.82
N VAL A 14 -1.90 -8.03 -5.55
CA VAL A 14 -1.43 -7.58 -6.87
C VAL A 14 -2.02 -8.45 -7.97
N THR A 15 -2.56 -7.82 -9.02
CA THR A 15 -3.14 -8.50 -10.18
C THR A 15 -2.72 -7.83 -11.48
N PRO A 16 -2.09 -8.54 -12.43
CA PRO A 16 -1.56 -9.91 -12.31
C PRO A 16 -0.48 -9.98 -11.22
N GLY A 17 -0.30 -11.16 -10.62
CA GLY A 17 0.86 -11.46 -9.76
C GLY A 17 2.08 -11.88 -10.57
N ALA A 18 3.14 -12.30 -9.86
CA ALA A 18 4.43 -12.63 -10.46
C ALA A 18 4.35 -13.77 -11.49
N THR A 19 3.39 -14.69 -11.32
CA THR A 19 3.12 -15.81 -12.24
C THR A 19 1.80 -15.63 -13.01
N GLY A 20 1.27 -14.41 -13.09
CA GLY A 20 0.01 -14.08 -13.76
C GLY A 20 -1.24 -14.23 -12.88
N ALA A 21 -1.32 -15.26 -12.04
CA ALA A 21 -2.38 -15.36 -11.02
C ALA A 21 -2.24 -14.24 -9.97
N PRO A 22 -3.33 -13.78 -9.33
CA PRO A 22 -3.24 -12.78 -8.26
C PRO A 22 -2.40 -13.25 -7.08
N ASP A 23 -1.54 -12.39 -6.56
CA ASP A 23 -0.69 -12.67 -5.40
C ASP A 23 -1.10 -11.79 -4.22
N THR A 24 -1.00 -12.32 -3.00
CA THR A 24 -1.40 -11.62 -1.77
C THR A 24 -0.20 -11.30 -0.90
N GLY A 25 -0.30 -10.30 -0.05
CA GLY A 25 0.79 -9.94 0.83
C GLY A 25 0.39 -8.92 1.88
N ALA A 26 1.38 -8.40 2.57
CA ALA A 26 1.21 -7.30 3.50
C ALA A 26 2.36 -6.29 3.40
N ILE A 27 2.08 -5.03 3.72
CA ILE A 27 3.11 -4.00 3.89
C ILE A 27 3.96 -4.40 5.11
N ILE A 28 5.26 -4.58 4.91
CA ILE A 28 6.20 -4.97 5.98
C ILE A 28 7.15 -3.85 6.38
N ALA A 29 7.36 -2.87 5.49
CA ALA A 29 8.24 -1.74 5.77
C ALA A 29 7.70 -0.46 5.14
N VAL A 30 7.78 0.62 5.92
CA VAL A 30 7.54 1.99 5.48
C VAL A 30 8.84 2.74 5.76
N LEU A 31 9.47 3.27 4.71
CA LEU A 31 10.78 3.92 4.80
C LEU A 31 10.66 5.40 5.20
N GLU A 32 9.48 5.97 5.02
CA GLU A 32 9.08 7.31 5.44
C GLU A 32 8.70 7.26 6.93
N THR A 33 9.17 8.21 7.74
CA THR A 33 8.92 8.22 9.20
C THR A 33 8.51 9.59 9.76
N LEU A 34 8.18 10.57 8.91
CA LEU A 34 7.77 11.91 9.33
C LEU A 34 6.35 11.92 9.89
N ALA A 35 5.49 10.97 9.48
CA ALA A 35 4.13 10.87 10.00
C ALA A 35 3.81 9.47 10.52
N THR A 36 3.16 9.42 11.69
CA THR A 36 2.70 8.18 12.31
C THR A 36 1.23 8.27 12.72
N ALA A 37 0.52 7.15 12.65
CA ALA A 37 -0.81 6.98 13.25
C ALA A 37 -0.76 5.85 14.28
N GLY A 38 -1.21 6.12 15.51
CA GLY A 38 -1.16 5.11 16.59
C GLY A 38 0.27 4.60 16.88
N GLY A 39 1.29 5.42 16.62
CA GLY A 39 2.70 5.05 16.76
C GLY A 39 3.29 4.28 15.57
N MET A 40 2.52 4.01 14.51
CA MET A 40 2.99 3.30 13.31
C MET A 40 3.21 4.27 12.14
N PRO A 41 4.29 4.15 11.36
CA PRO A 41 4.58 5.04 10.22
C PRO A 41 3.54 4.89 9.11
N LEU A 42 3.10 6.00 8.51
CA LEU A 42 2.07 5.97 7.47
C LEU A 42 2.65 5.59 6.10
N ALA A 43 2.00 4.65 5.41
CA ALA A 43 2.49 4.16 4.13
C ALA A 43 2.40 5.22 3.01
N VAL A 44 3.48 5.30 2.24
CA VAL A 44 3.62 6.12 1.03
C VAL A 44 4.18 5.26 -0.12
N PRO A 45 4.10 5.68 -1.40
CA PRO A 45 4.93 5.16 -2.48
C PRO A 45 6.37 4.87 -2.05
N GLY A 46 6.89 3.72 -2.47
CA GLY A 46 8.20 3.22 -2.03
C GLY A 46 8.17 2.36 -0.77
N SER A 47 7.02 2.24 -0.07
CA SER A 47 6.84 1.22 0.98
C SER A 47 6.97 -0.19 0.39
N ILE A 48 7.37 -1.16 1.22
CA ILE A 48 7.68 -2.52 0.79
C ILE A 48 6.62 -3.48 1.30
N CYS A 49 6.06 -4.25 0.38
CA CYS A 49 5.18 -5.37 0.63
C CYS A 49 5.97 -6.69 0.59
N MET A 50 5.67 -7.60 1.51
CA MET A 50 6.03 -9.00 1.38
C MET A 50 4.86 -9.73 0.75
N MET A 51 5.01 -10.08 -0.53
CA MET A 51 4.03 -10.82 -1.29
C MET A 51 4.33 -12.32 -1.18
N VAL A 52 3.28 -13.14 -1.30
CA VAL A 52 3.36 -14.58 -1.43
C VAL A 52 2.74 -14.93 -2.77
N ASN A 53 3.53 -15.55 -3.64
CA ASN A 53 3.02 -16.00 -4.91
C ASN A 53 1.98 -17.10 -4.69
N SER A 54 0.75 -16.92 -5.19
CA SER A 54 -0.38 -17.81 -4.90
C SER A 54 -0.22 -19.20 -5.49
N LEU A 55 0.56 -19.33 -6.58
CA LEU A 55 0.77 -20.60 -7.28
C LEU A 55 1.94 -21.41 -6.70
N THR A 56 3.04 -20.74 -6.35
CA THR A 56 4.28 -21.38 -5.90
C THR A 56 4.48 -21.33 -4.39
N GLY A 57 3.78 -20.44 -3.69
CA GLY A 57 3.96 -20.16 -2.27
C GLY A 57 5.24 -19.40 -1.93
N VAL A 58 6.06 -19.04 -2.93
CA VAL A 58 7.35 -18.37 -2.72
C VAL A 58 7.12 -16.90 -2.34
N PRO A 59 7.71 -16.41 -1.24
CA PRO A 59 7.63 -15.01 -0.87
C PRO A 59 8.53 -14.14 -1.76
N TYR A 60 8.10 -12.94 -2.08
CA TYR A 60 8.89 -11.96 -2.82
C TYR A 60 8.56 -10.52 -2.40
N PRO A 61 9.55 -9.61 -2.42
CA PRO A 61 9.29 -8.20 -2.13
C PRO A 61 8.60 -7.51 -3.32
N LEU A 62 7.67 -6.62 -3.04
CA LEU A 62 7.06 -5.71 -4.02
C LEU A 62 7.09 -4.30 -3.47
N ILE A 63 7.58 -3.34 -4.26
CA ILE A 63 7.62 -1.93 -3.89
C ILE A 63 6.35 -1.24 -4.39
N ILE A 64 5.67 -0.47 -3.53
CA ILE A 64 4.48 0.29 -3.92
C ILE A 64 4.87 1.37 -4.94
N GLY A 65 4.16 1.39 -6.07
CA GLY A 65 4.37 2.35 -7.16
C GLY A 65 4.07 3.81 -6.79
N PRO A 66 4.33 4.74 -7.72
CA PRO A 66 4.36 6.18 -7.44
C PRO A 66 2.98 6.85 -7.34
N LEU A 67 1.90 6.20 -7.78
CA LEU A 67 0.56 6.78 -7.75
C LEU A 67 -0.07 6.58 -6.37
N ALA A 68 -0.44 7.67 -5.71
CA ALA A 68 -1.06 7.71 -4.39
C ALA A 68 -1.86 9.02 -4.24
N SER A 69 -2.34 9.36 -3.05
CA SER A 69 -3.11 10.59 -2.81
C SER A 69 -2.52 11.85 -3.47
N SER A 70 -3.39 12.64 -4.11
CA SER A 70 -3.06 13.95 -4.70
C SER A 70 -3.24 15.13 -3.74
N GLY A 71 -3.95 14.93 -2.62
CA GLY A 71 -4.24 16.00 -1.65
C GLY A 71 -3.46 15.89 -0.35
N VAL A 72 -3.28 14.68 0.19
CA VAL A 72 -2.57 14.46 1.45
C VAL A 72 -1.22 13.81 1.13
N SER A 73 -0.15 14.50 1.51
CA SER A 73 1.22 14.02 1.31
C SER A 73 2.03 14.12 2.59
N ILE A 74 3.04 13.24 2.69
CA ILE A 74 4.03 13.24 3.75
C ILE A 74 5.39 13.42 3.09
N GLY A 75 6.13 14.47 3.46
CA GLY A 75 7.41 14.79 2.80
C GLY A 75 7.27 15.07 1.29
N GLY A 76 6.10 15.49 0.82
CA GLY A 76 5.80 15.69 -0.60
C GLY A 76 5.42 14.41 -1.36
N ILE A 77 5.29 13.27 -0.68
CA ILE A 77 4.90 11.99 -1.27
C ILE A 77 3.46 11.65 -0.87
N GLY A 78 2.61 11.31 -1.83
CA GLY A 78 1.20 11.02 -1.60
C GLY A 78 0.96 9.88 -0.60
N LEU A 79 -0.06 10.01 0.24
CA LEU A 79 -0.46 8.99 1.20
C LEU A 79 -1.10 7.77 0.52
N VAL A 80 -0.74 6.56 0.94
CA VAL A 80 -1.40 5.31 0.49
C VAL A 80 -2.61 5.05 1.37
N ARG A 81 -3.74 4.72 0.74
CA ARG A 81 -5.04 4.56 1.41
C ARG A 81 -5.69 3.23 1.07
N VAL A 82 -6.60 2.81 1.93
CA VAL A 82 -7.50 1.68 1.65
C VAL A 82 -8.24 1.94 0.32
N LEU A 83 -8.36 0.90 -0.49
CA LEU A 83 -8.96 0.89 -1.84
C LEU A 83 -8.14 1.60 -2.93
N ASP A 84 -6.96 2.15 -2.62
CA ASP A 84 -6.09 2.63 -3.70
C ASP A 84 -5.68 1.46 -4.63
N GLN A 85 -5.68 1.76 -5.92
CA GLN A 85 -5.24 0.86 -6.99
C GLN A 85 -3.98 1.46 -7.62
N ILE A 86 -2.83 0.88 -7.30
CA ILE A 86 -1.53 1.48 -7.58
C ILE A 86 -0.79 0.59 -8.58
N PRO A 87 -0.51 1.07 -9.81
CA PRO A 87 0.37 0.38 -10.74
C PRO A 87 1.72 0.11 -10.09
N SER A 88 1.99 -1.16 -9.79
CA SER A 88 3.18 -1.63 -9.11
C SER A 88 3.56 -2.95 -9.77
N PRO A 89 4.60 -2.98 -10.64
CA PRO A 89 4.99 -4.18 -11.37
C PRO A 89 5.04 -5.41 -10.42
N PRO A 90 4.42 -6.53 -10.78
CA PRO A 90 3.98 -6.94 -12.12
C PRO A 90 2.57 -6.49 -12.55
N GLY A 91 1.79 -5.80 -11.70
CA GLY A 91 0.38 -5.51 -11.98
C GLY A 91 -0.17 -4.28 -11.28
N ILE A 92 -1.46 -4.31 -10.96
CA ILE A 92 -2.12 -3.31 -10.13
C ILE A 92 -2.18 -3.83 -8.70
N LEU A 93 -1.57 -3.10 -7.77
CA LEU A 93 -1.61 -3.36 -6.35
C LEU A 93 -2.87 -2.73 -5.75
N SER A 94 -3.78 -3.56 -5.27
CA SER A 94 -4.96 -3.15 -4.52
C SER A 94 -4.67 -3.14 -3.03
N ILE A 95 -4.94 -2.03 -2.37
CA ILE A 95 -4.79 -1.86 -0.92
C ILE A 95 -6.09 -2.24 -0.21
N LEU A 96 -6.05 -3.23 0.69
CA LEU A 96 -7.26 -3.79 1.29
C LEU A 96 -7.51 -3.37 2.74
N GLY A 97 -6.45 -3.04 3.49
CA GLY A 97 -6.51 -2.72 4.91
C GLY A 97 -5.97 -3.84 5.81
N PRO A 98 -6.04 -3.71 7.14
CA PRO A 98 -6.80 -2.71 7.88
C PRO A 98 -6.21 -1.28 7.77
N PRO A 99 -7.04 -0.25 8.00
CA PRO A 99 -6.56 1.13 8.09
C PRO A 99 -5.72 1.35 9.34
N ALA A 100 -4.75 2.26 9.25
CA ALA A 100 -3.92 2.69 10.38
C ALA A 100 -4.63 3.70 11.29
N ALA A 101 -5.55 4.48 10.72
CA ALA A 101 -6.37 5.45 11.47
C ALA A 101 -7.80 5.48 10.90
N THR A 102 -8.75 4.95 11.67
CA THR A 102 -10.17 4.88 11.28
C THR A 102 -10.92 6.20 11.44
N PHE A 103 -10.32 7.19 12.10
CA PHE A 103 -10.91 8.50 12.38
C PHE A 103 -10.54 9.57 11.35
N MET A 104 -9.69 9.25 10.37
CA MET A 104 -9.26 10.18 9.33
C MET A 104 -9.49 9.58 7.94
N THR A 105 -10.23 10.30 7.10
CA THR A 105 -10.42 9.96 5.69
C THR A 105 -9.79 11.06 4.86
N ASP A 106 -8.84 10.70 4.00
CA ASP A 106 -8.39 11.60 2.95
C ASP A 106 -9.43 11.59 1.83
N MET A 107 -10.03 12.75 1.55
CA MET A 107 -11.10 12.92 0.56
C MET A 107 -10.60 13.25 -0.85
N SER A 108 -9.28 13.33 -1.05
CA SER A 108 -8.70 13.74 -2.33
C SER A 108 -8.77 12.65 -3.42
N PRO A 109 -8.73 13.04 -4.70
CA PRO A 109 -8.53 12.10 -5.80
C PRO A 109 -7.25 11.26 -5.62
N PRO A 110 -7.20 10.04 -6.20
CA PRO A 110 -5.93 9.35 -6.40
C PRO A 110 -5.03 10.11 -7.39
#